data_AF-A0A1Y1VDK0-F1
#
_entry.id   AF-A0A1Y1VDK0-F1
#
_cell.length_a   1.000
_cell.length_b   1.000
_cell.length_c   1.000
_cell.angle_alpha   90.00
_cell.angle_beta   90.00
_cell.angle_gamma   90.00
#
_symmetry.space_group_name_H-M   'P 1'
#
loop_
_entity.id
_entity.type
_entity.pdbx_description
1 polymer ?
#
loop_
_entity_poly.entity_id
_entity_poly.type
_entity_poly.pdbx_seq_one_letter_code
_entity_poly.pdbx_strand_id
1 'polypeptide(L)'
;MDVVKSIKSLLNQGNLTDFKFFCLNSNIDAENFAINNSFDILTYAIEEDATAEIIDFICSLYKNINYELPNGKIPLFVAIIKNKYKIADILLKNHADINFINKNQDNILLFLLKTENIS
;
A
#
# COMPACT_ATOMS: atom_id res chain seq x y z
N MET A 1 4.70 -23.39 -0.96
CA MET A 1 5.46 -22.16 -1.25
C MET A 1 4.79 -21.03 -0.49
N ASP A 2 5.54 -20.24 0.28
CA ASP A 2 4.97 -19.12 1.02
C ASP A 2 4.81 -17.93 0.07
N VAL A 3 3.57 -17.64 -0.31
CA VAL A 3 3.22 -16.57 -1.26
C VAL A 3 3.72 -15.22 -0.78
N VAL A 4 3.63 -14.94 0.52
CA VAL A 4 4.07 -13.68 1.12
C VAL A 4 5.59 -13.53 0.98
N LYS A 5 6.38 -14.57 1.28
CA LYS A 5 7.84 -14.51 1.10
C LYS A 5 8.24 -14.27 -0.35
N SER A 6 7.50 -14.87 -1.29
CA SER A 6 7.74 -14.70 -2.73
C SER A 6 7.48 -13.25 -3.16
N ILE A 7 6.35 -12.68 -2.73
CA ILE A 7 6.00 -11.27 -2.96
C ILE A 7 7.09 -10.35 -2.40
N LYS A 8 7.49 -10.52 -1.14
CA LYS A 8 8.53 -9.69 -0.51
C LYS A 8 9.84 -9.73 -1.30
N SER A 9 10.28 -10.91 -1.73
CA SER A 9 11.48 -11.05 -2.56
C SER A 9 11.37 -10.30 -3.89
N LEU A 10 10.21 -10.38 -4.56
CA LEU A 10 10.00 -9.74 -5.86
C LEU A 10 9.95 -8.21 -5.75
N LEU A 11 9.30 -7.68 -4.70
CA LEU A 11 9.27 -6.24 -4.43
C LEU A 11 10.68 -5.70 -4.17
N ASN A 12 11.48 -6.41 -3.39
CA ASN A 12 12.87 -6.03 -3.09
C ASN A 12 13.79 -6.09 -4.32
N GLN A 13 13.49 -6.96 -5.29
CA GLN A 13 14.22 -7.02 -6.55
C GLN A 13 13.86 -5.87 -7.51
N GLY A 14 12.71 -5.21 -7.31
CA GLY A 14 12.27 -4.09 -8.14
C GLY A 14 11.90 -4.46 -9.58
N ASN A 15 11.82 -5.75 -9.92
CA ASN A 15 11.49 -6.20 -11.28
C ASN A 15 9.96 -6.27 -11.49
N LEU A 16 9.41 -5.27 -12.16
CA LEU A 16 7.98 -5.20 -12.48
C LEU A 16 7.50 -6.39 -13.33
N THR A 17 8.33 -6.86 -14.27
CA THR A 17 7.94 -7.95 -15.19
C THR A 17 7.78 -9.25 -14.43
N ASP A 18 8.76 -9.58 -13.58
CA ASP A 18 8.71 -10.80 -12.76
C ASP A 18 7.56 -10.73 -11.75
N PHE A 19 7.33 -9.55 -11.16
CA PHE A 19 6.21 -9.33 -10.26
C PHE A 19 4.85 -9.52 -10.97
N LYS A 20 4.66 -8.92 -12.15
CA LYS A 20 3.45 -9.11 -12.98
C LYS A 20 3.24 -10.57 -13.35
N PHE A 21 4.30 -11.24 -13.79
CA PHE A 21 4.26 -12.66 -14.14
C PHE A 21 3.86 -13.50 -12.93
N PHE A 22 4.42 -13.24 -11.76
CA PHE A 22 4.03 -13.90 -10.52
C PHE A 22 2.55 -13.69 -10.18
N CYS A 23 2.05 -12.45 -10.23
CA CYS A 23 0.64 -12.15 -9.96
C CYS A 23 -0.32 -12.90 -10.91
N LEU A 24 -0.01 -12.96 -12.20
CA LEU A 24 -0.82 -13.65 -13.20
C LEU A 24 -0.87 -15.17 -12.99
N ASN A 25 0.26 -15.79 -12.61
CA ASN A 25 0.36 -17.24 -12.47
C ASN A 25 -0.13 -17.76 -11.10
N SER A 26 -0.14 -16.90 -10.08
CA SER A 26 -0.43 -17.32 -8.71
C SER A 26 -1.93 -17.38 -8.39
N ASN A 27 -2.82 -17.08 -9.34
CA ASN A 27 -4.27 -16.97 -9.15
C ASN A 27 -4.62 -16.14 -7.89
N ILE A 28 -3.82 -15.09 -7.62
CA ILE A 28 -4.07 -14.15 -6.53
C ILE A 28 -5.25 -13.32 -6.99
N ASP A 29 -6.45 -13.80 -6.64
CA ASP A 29 -7.68 -13.08 -6.93
C ASP A 29 -7.57 -11.68 -6.34
N ALA A 30 -8.00 -10.70 -7.13
CA ALA A 30 -7.85 -9.29 -6.81
C ALA A 30 -8.52 -8.84 -5.50
N GLU A 31 -9.25 -9.74 -4.84
CA GLU A 31 -9.91 -9.55 -3.55
C GLU A 31 -9.06 -9.98 -2.35
N ASN A 32 -7.91 -10.65 -2.56
CA ASN A 32 -7.04 -11.20 -1.50
C ASN A 32 -5.71 -10.44 -1.30
N PHE A 33 -5.57 -9.21 -1.79
CA PHE A 33 -4.32 -8.41 -1.62
C PHE A 33 -4.04 -7.96 -0.18
N ALA A 34 -5.03 -8.09 0.72
CA ALA A 34 -4.79 -8.32 2.13
C ALA A 34 -4.61 -9.83 2.34
N ILE A 35 -3.41 -10.34 2.06
CA ILE A 35 -3.09 -11.74 2.26
C ILE A 35 -3.05 -11.93 3.77
N ASN A 36 -4.19 -12.27 4.36
CA ASN A 36 -4.48 -12.30 5.79
C ASN A 36 -4.47 -10.90 6.47
N ASN A 37 -5.18 -10.77 7.59
CA ASN A 37 -5.31 -9.53 8.37
C ASN A 37 -3.97 -8.94 8.91
N SER A 38 -2.81 -9.52 8.56
CA SER A 38 -1.48 -9.04 8.96
C SER A 38 -0.60 -8.55 7.80
N PHE A 39 -0.92 -8.82 6.53
CA PHE A 39 -0.09 -8.42 5.38
C PHE A 39 -0.92 -7.83 4.24
N ASP A 40 -0.71 -6.55 3.98
CA ASP A 40 -1.25 -5.82 2.83
C ASP A 40 -0.10 -5.42 1.91
N ILE A 41 -0.19 -5.84 0.64
CA ILE A 41 0.91 -5.69 -0.30
C ILE A 41 1.18 -4.22 -0.66
N LEU A 42 0.13 -3.39 -0.75
CA LEU A 42 0.28 -1.98 -1.09
C LEU A 42 1.03 -1.21 0.00
N THR A 43 0.57 -1.29 1.25
CA THR A 43 1.27 -0.65 2.37
C THR A 43 2.69 -1.20 2.57
N TYR A 44 2.91 -2.50 2.39
CA TYR A 44 4.26 -3.08 2.45
C TYR A 44 5.17 -2.54 1.33
N ALA A 45 4.70 -2.51 0.09
CA ALA A 45 5.46 -1.97 -1.05
C ALA A 45 5.80 -0.49 -0.85
N ILE A 46 4.87 0.30 -0.29
CA ILE A 46 5.13 1.69 0.08
C ILE A 46 6.21 1.76 1.16
N GLU A 47 6.18 0.93 2.19
CA GLU A 47 7.16 0.97 3.29
C GLU A 47 8.57 0.57 2.85
N GLU A 48 8.69 -0.45 2.00
CA GLU A 48 9.96 -1.03 1.56
C GLU A 48 10.55 -0.39 0.29
N ASP A 49 10.09 0.80 -0.09
CA ASP A 49 10.63 1.55 -1.23
C ASP A 49 10.55 0.79 -2.56
N ALA A 50 9.47 0.03 -2.76
CA ALA A 50 9.18 -0.54 -4.07
C ALA A 50 9.09 0.57 -5.13
N THR A 51 9.43 0.21 -6.38
CA THR A 51 9.47 1.20 -7.46
C THR A 51 8.09 1.80 -7.71
N ALA A 52 8.06 3.03 -8.21
CA ALA A 52 6.83 3.74 -8.54
C ALA A 52 5.95 2.93 -9.52
N GLU A 53 6.57 2.25 -10.48
CA GLU A 53 5.90 1.42 -11.47
C GLU A 53 5.28 0.16 -10.86
N ILE A 54 5.93 -0.43 -9.87
CA ILE A 54 5.37 -1.55 -9.10
C ILE A 54 4.20 -1.06 -8.26
N ILE A 55 4.33 0.07 -7.58
CA ILE A 55 3.24 0.62 -6.76
C ILE A 55 2.03 1.01 -7.62
N ASP A 56 2.23 1.65 -8.76
CA ASP A 56 1.15 2.00 -9.70
C ASP A 56 0.44 0.73 -10.22
N PHE A 57 1.21 -0.32 -10.55
CA PHE A 57 0.63 -1.60 -10.91
C PHE A 57 -0.16 -2.22 -9.75
N ILE A 58 0.39 -2.27 -8.54
CA ILE A 58 -0.33 -2.79 -7.36
C ILE A 58 -1.63 -2.02 -7.16
N CYS A 59 -1.63 -0.68 -7.24
CA CYS A 59 -2.84 0.14 -7.12
C CYS A 59 -3.92 -0.28 -8.12
N SER A 60 -3.53 -0.56 -9.38
CA SER A 60 -4.47 -1.00 -10.43
C SER A 60 -5.15 -2.35 -10.13
N LEU A 61 -4.61 -3.13 -9.20
CA LEU A 61 -5.19 -4.40 -8.79
C LEU A 61 -6.28 -4.23 -7.71
N TYR A 62 -6.37 -3.09 -7.04
CA TYR A 62 -7.36 -2.83 -6.00
C TYR A 62 -8.61 -2.18 -6.58
N LYS A 63 -9.79 -2.64 -6.14
CA LYS A 63 -11.07 -1.95 -6.44
C LYS A 63 -11.20 -0.60 -5.71
N ASN A 64 -10.60 -0.50 -4.53
CA ASN A 64 -10.60 0.69 -3.69
C ASN A 64 -9.33 0.68 -2.81
N ILE A 65 -8.62 1.81 -2.75
CA ILE A 65 -7.43 2.00 -1.91
C ILE A 65 -7.68 2.88 -0.67
N ASN A 66 -8.94 3.26 -0.44
CA ASN A 66 -9.40 4.02 0.71
C ASN A 66 -9.85 3.07 1.82
N TYR A 67 -8.89 2.43 2.48
CA TYR A 67 -9.13 1.49 3.57
C TYR A 67 -8.14 1.69 4.72
N GLU A 68 -8.54 1.25 5.90
CA GLU A 68 -7.71 1.24 7.10
C GLU A 68 -7.48 -0.20 7.57
N LEU A 69 -6.20 -0.58 7.62
CA LEU A 69 -5.75 -1.88 8.11
C LEU A 69 -5.99 -2.02 9.63
N PRO A 70 -6.02 -3.26 10.17
CA PRO A 70 -6.20 -3.48 11.62
C PRO A 70 -5.16 -2.80 12.50
N ASN A 71 -3.96 -2.50 11.98
CA ASN A 71 -2.91 -1.75 12.66
C ASN A 71 -3.00 -0.23 12.45
N GLY A 72 -4.11 0.29 11.93
CA GLY A 72 -4.36 1.71 11.72
C GLY A 72 -3.69 2.33 10.49
N LYS A 73 -2.97 1.53 9.69
CA LYS A 73 -2.35 2.02 8.46
C LYS A 73 -3.38 2.27 7.37
N ILE A 74 -3.26 3.41 6.70
CA ILE A 74 -4.03 3.80 5.51
C ILE A 74 -3.01 4.07 4.39
N PRO A 75 -3.14 3.50 3.18
CA PRO A 75 -2.11 3.58 2.14
C PRO A 75 -1.59 5.00 1.87
N LEU A 76 -2.50 5.96 1.67
CA LEU A 76 -2.13 7.36 1.45
C LEU A 76 -1.42 7.98 2.65
N PHE A 77 -1.87 7.66 3.87
CA PHE A 77 -1.29 8.23 5.09
C PHE A 77 0.12 7.70 5.30
N VAL A 78 0.36 6.41 5.06
CA VAL A 78 1.69 5.78 5.14
C VAL A 78 2.66 6.47 4.18
N ALA A 79 2.26 6.74 2.93
CA ALA A 79 3.12 7.43 1.98
C ALA A 79 3.51 8.83 2.45
N ILE A 80 2.55 9.60 3.02
CA ILE A 80 2.78 10.96 3.50
C ILE A 80 3.71 10.98 4.72
N ILE A 81 3.46 10.13 5.73
CA ILE A 81 4.28 10.04 6.97
C ILE A 81 5.72 9.65 6.65
N LYS A 82 5.91 8.81 5.64
CA LYS A 82 7.22 8.38 5.18
C LYS A 82 7.88 9.38 4.22
N ASN A 83 7.28 10.56 4.01
CA ASN A 83 7.72 11.59 3.07
C ASN A 83 7.87 11.09 1.61
N LYS A 84 7.10 10.07 1.23
CA LYS A 84 7.11 9.48 -0.11
C LYS A 84 6.13 10.20 -1.03
N TYR A 85 6.31 11.50 -1.22
CA TYR A 85 5.34 12.36 -1.92
C TYR A 85 5.06 11.92 -3.36
N LYS A 86 6.08 11.46 -4.10
CA LYS A 86 5.88 10.87 -5.45
C LYS A 86 4.95 9.66 -5.42
N ILE A 87 4.99 8.86 -4.35
CA ILE A 87 4.09 7.72 -4.17
C ILE A 87 2.70 8.20 -3.74
N ALA A 88 2.61 9.22 -2.90
CA ALA A 88 1.33 9.85 -2.58
C ALA A 88 0.62 10.37 -3.86
N ASP A 89 1.35 11.00 -4.79
CA ASP A 89 0.81 11.43 -6.09
C ASP A 89 0.26 10.26 -6.91
N ILE A 90 0.94 9.10 -6.90
CA ILE A 90 0.47 7.88 -7.58
C ILE A 90 -0.82 7.36 -6.93
N LEU A 91 -0.89 7.36 -5.60
CA LEU A 91 -2.10 6.94 -4.87
C LEU A 91 -3.28 7.88 -5.20
N LEU A 92 -3.05 9.21 -5.19
CA LEU A 92 -4.07 10.19 -5.56
C LEU A 92 -4.54 10.02 -7.02
N LYS A 93 -3.61 9.76 -7.94
CA LYS A 93 -3.93 9.41 -9.34
C LYS A 93 -4.79 8.14 -9.45
N ASN A 94 -4.58 7.18 -8.55
CA ASN A 94 -5.37 5.96 -8.42
C ASN A 94 -6.59 6.12 -7.48
N HIS A 95 -7.12 7.34 -7.36
CA HIS A 95 -8.37 7.64 -6.64
C HIS A 95 -8.31 7.43 -5.11
N ALA A 96 -7.13 7.54 -4.50
CA ALA A 96 -7.04 7.74 -3.06
C ALA A 96 -7.70 9.06 -2.66
N ASP A 97 -8.51 9.03 -1.61
CA ASP A 97 -9.20 10.19 -1.05
C ASP A 97 -8.33 10.83 0.03
N ILE A 98 -7.84 12.04 -0.26
CA ILE A 98 -7.06 12.84 0.69
C ILE A 98 -7.87 13.24 1.93
N ASN A 99 -9.20 13.23 1.84
CA ASN A 99 -10.12 13.54 2.94
C ASN A 99 -10.62 12.28 3.66
N PHE A 100 -10.06 11.10 3.38
CA PHE A 100 -10.45 9.87 4.05
C PHE A 100 -10.37 10.02 5.57
N ILE A 101 -11.43 9.56 6.25
CA ILE A 101 -11.54 9.61 7.70
C ILE A 101 -11.34 8.20 8.25
N ASN A 102 -10.36 8.03 9.13
CA ASN A 102 -10.09 6.76 9.77
C ASN A 102 -11.15 6.41 10.84
N LYS A 103 -11.07 5.22 11.44
CA LYS A 103 -11.95 4.72 12.50
C LYS A 103 -11.94 5.58 13.77
N ASN A 104 -10.88 6.36 13.98
CA ASN A 104 -10.74 7.32 15.09
C ASN A 104 -11.31 8.71 14.75
N GLN A 105 -11.98 8.87 13.61
CA GLN A 105 -12.47 10.14 13.07
C GLN A 105 -11.38 11.16 12.72
N ASP A 106 -10.16 10.69 12.46
CA ASP A 106 -9.06 11.52 12.02
C ASP A 106 -8.99 11.59 10.50
N ASN A 107 -8.89 12.81 9.96
CA ASN A 107 -8.37 13.04 8.61
C ASN A 107 -6.83 13.00 8.62
N ILE A 108 -6.21 13.14 7.44
CA ILE A 108 -4.74 13.11 7.32
C ILE A 108 -4.03 14.13 8.24
N LEU A 109 -4.57 15.33 8.43
CA LEU A 109 -3.95 16.36 9.26
C LEU A 109 -3.97 15.97 10.75
N LEU A 110 -5.12 15.52 11.25
CA LEU A 110 -5.24 15.05 12.64
C LEU A 110 -4.37 13.81 12.87
N PHE A 111 -4.30 12.91 11.89
CA PHE A 111 -3.46 11.73 11.96
C PHE A 111 -1.97 12.10 12.10
N LEU A 112 -1.47 13.01 11.25
CA LEU A 112 -0.09 13.48 11.27
C LEU A 112 0.30 14.12 12.60
N LEU A 113 -0.55 15.01 13.11
CA LEU A 113 -0.33 15.66 14.41
C LEU A 113 -0.22 14.63 15.55
N LYS A 114 -1.04 13.57 15.53
CA LYS A 114 -0.94 12.51 16.54
C LYS A 114 0.35 11.71 16.39
N THR A 115 0.78 11.41 15.16
CA THR A 115 2.02 10.63 14.94
C THR A 115 3.29 11.39 15.28
N GLU A 116 3.36 12.70 15.01
CA GLU A 116 4.52 13.54 15.34
C GLU A 116 4.66 13.78 16.85
N ASN A 117 3.56 13.81 17.59
CA ASN A 117 3.59 13.96 19.05
C ASN A 117 3.96 12.66 19.80
N ILE A 118 4.06 11.54 19.09
CA ILE A 118 4.41 10.22 19.66
C ILE A 118 5.88 9.85 19.33
N SER A 119 6.58 10.62 18.49
CA SER A 119 7.99 10.40 18.11
C SER A 119 8.99 11.13 18.99
#